data_AF-A0AA39TE39-F1
#
_entry.id   AF-A0AA39TE39-F1
#
_cell.length_a   1.000
_cell.length_b   1.000
_cell.length_c   1.000
_cell.angle_alpha   90.00
_cell.angle_beta   90.00
_cell.angle_gamma   90.00
#
_symmetry.space_group_name_H-M   'P 1'
#
loop_
_entity.id
_entity.type
_entity.pdbx_description
1 polymer ?
#
loop_
_entity_poly.entity_id
_entity_poly.type
_entity_poly.pdbx_seq_one_letter_code
_entity_poly.pdbx_strand_id
1 'polypeptide(L)'
;MQGHTKFTLGDITKFSQNYKGVNDGRVGTYIEEDQIFIMTTNSKFIPHPPNSQEIHLYEDGRFGDHDPTRVPQFFEEKFCHFSAIPLQPLVFDLNHPYYQWLNKIWYNVADSDIIFSTGYLSHIGLLHPFIHKCFQHAWDYIKGRCSRIQNTKMFSEEFSEFLSISLDVAEQHMKAGIPVYLFRPIEQFTNQIILKAEQPTVFRVNKTLPQPSFPVMFSGDPSHPKKFDAMHHFMRIFHTYCNPFNFPTVSSPPPPAIPLISASPSPSVPPSTSGAPVHNQRSKTRASGPLDKGSLQRSKTKNLQLMRDKFADLCGRYAPLTIPAWVGVNVKIDKDSEHSQQREAQTRRIQSQHDAAGEKNYNVQMGYAFPDPGLFVYASATQKSIYFHQWEHFQDALIYCVASSTSNAMPVCPQVWRELLAMPFKKEHTKTTKAHDTMLDMMGTALQISGPDVRNPTAHTDQPFDDNWGCYLVWELCKLNFRLELLALDTHLTRSLVSDTADFQLKCQTFRKIMLEWEVLLVFEVKGLLDPSGDETSLGVEKALVKHYVQTFFDSFGQPPVLPCIPHQNAPINQLEGLETEK
;
A
#
# COMPACT_ATOMS: atom_id res chain seq x y z
N MET A 1 -41.02 21.77 -35.81
CA MET A 1 -40.44 22.57 -34.71
C MET A 1 -41.43 22.58 -33.56
N GLN A 2 -41.40 21.56 -32.71
CA GLN A 2 -42.13 21.59 -31.44
C GLN A 2 -41.38 22.55 -30.52
N GLY A 3 -42.04 23.62 -30.08
CA GLY A 3 -41.47 24.55 -29.12
C GLY A 3 -41.29 23.82 -27.79
N HIS A 4 -40.06 23.48 -27.44
CA HIS A 4 -39.73 23.11 -26.07
C HIS A 4 -39.88 24.37 -25.22
N THR A 5 -41.01 24.50 -24.53
CA THR A 5 -41.18 25.43 -23.42
C THR A 5 -40.04 25.17 -22.44
N LYS A 6 -39.21 26.19 -22.22
CA LYS A 6 -38.06 26.12 -21.31
C LYS A 6 -38.57 25.88 -19.89
N PHE A 7 -38.32 24.70 -19.33
CA PHE A 7 -38.67 24.37 -17.96
C PHE A 7 -37.77 25.18 -17.00
N THR A 8 -38.35 25.81 -15.98
CA THR A 8 -37.67 26.71 -15.05
C THR A 8 -37.82 26.25 -13.61
N LEU A 9 -36.99 26.80 -12.71
CA LEU A 9 -37.08 26.54 -11.27
C LEU A 9 -38.45 26.93 -10.66
N GLY A 10 -39.20 27.86 -11.26
CA GLY A 10 -40.56 28.17 -10.80
C GLY A 10 -41.56 27.04 -11.07
N ASP A 11 -41.35 26.29 -12.15
CA ASP A 11 -42.28 25.29 -12.68
C ASP A 11 -42.33 24.01 -11.84
N ILE A 12 -41.33 23.77 -10.99
CA ILE A 12 -41.35 22.62 -10.08
C ILE A 12 -42.32 22.80 -8.90
N THR A 13 -42.72 24.04 -8.58
CA THR A 13 -43.57 24.28 -7.42
C THR A 13 -45.03 23.99 -7.74
N LYS A 14 -45.70 23.26 -6.84
CA LYS A 14 -47.15 23.01 -6.91
C LYS A 14 -47.75 23.25 -5.54
N PHE A 15 -48.66 24.20 -5.44
CA PHE A 15 -49.39 24.45 -4.20
C PHE A 15 -50.38 23.31 -3.94
N SER A 16 -50.15 22.55 -2.87
CA SER A 16 -51.08 21.53 -2.40
C SER A 16 -51.07 21.49 -0.87
N GLN A 17 -52.25 21.37 -0.27
CA GLN A 17 -52.40 21.16 1.18
C GLN A 17 -52.17 19.70 1.59
N ASN A 18 -52.13 18.78 0.62
CA ASN A 18 -52.04 17.34 0.85
C ASN A 18 -50.69 16.81 0.36
N TYR A 19 -49.71 16.81 1.26
CA TYR A 19 -48.38 16.22 1.07
C TYR A 19 -48.46 14.69 1.14
N LYS A 20 -48.04 13.98 0.09
CA LYS A 20 -48.22 12.52 -0.08
C LYS A 20 -46.89 11.80 -0.35
N GLY A 21 -46.07 11.67 0.69
CA GLY A 21 -45.03 10.63 0.77
C GLY A 21 -43.66 11.00 0.17
N VAL A 22 -42.81 9.97 -0.01
CA VAL A 22 -41.39 10.09 -0.40
C VAL A 22 -41.16 10.76 -1.76
N ASN A 23 -42.15 10.73 -2.65
CA ASN A 23 -42.06 11.30 -3.99
C ASN A 23 -42.48 12.79 -4.05
N ASP A 24 -42.85 13.40 -2.92
CA ASP A 24 -43.15 14.82 -2.80
C ASP A 24 -42.05 15.54 -2.02
N GLY A 25 -41.73 16.78 -2.36
CA GLY A 25 -40.69 17.57 -1.71
C GLY A 25 -41.26 18.67 -0.82
N ARG A 26 -40.77 18.76 0.42
CA ARG A 26 -40.87 20.02 1.19
C ARG A 26 -40.11 21.13 0.49
N VAL A 27 -38.92 20.78 0.00
CA VAL A 27 -38.06 21.66 -0.79
C VAL A 27 -37.61 20.89 -2.04
N GLY A 28 -37.45 21.59 -3.15
CA GLY A 28 -36.85 21.04 -4.34
C GLY A 28 -36.11 22.08 -5.17
N THR A 29 -35.36 21.60 -6.14
CA THR A 29 -34.62 22.43 -7.09
C THR A 29 -34.58 21.74 -8.45
N TYR A 30 -34.25 22.50 -9.49
CA TYR A 30 -34.05 22.02 -10.85
C TYR A 30 -32.71 22.54 -11.35
N ILE A 31 -31.85 21.63 -11.80
CA ILE A 31 -30.55 21.93 -12.39
C ILE A 31 -30.71 21.78 -13.90
N GLU A 32 -30.74 22.91 -14.60
CA GLU A 32 -31.06 22.97 -16.03
C GLU A 32 -29.99 22.27 -16.86
N GLU A 33 -28.72 22.44 -16.51
CA GLU A 33 -27.58 21.88 -17.24
C GLU A 33 -27.62 20.36 -17.31
N ASP A 34 -28.04 19.72 -16.22
CA ASP A 34 -28.06 18.26 -16.07
C ASP A 34 -29.45 17.65 -16.35
N GLN A 35 -30.47 18.48 -16.61
CA GLN A 35 -31.87 18.05 -16.77
C GLN A 35 -32.37 17.18 -15.60
N ILE A 36 -31.98 17.54 -14.37
CA ILE A 36 -32.38 16.83 -13.15
C ILE A 36 -33.16 17.75 -12.22
N PHE A 37 -34.09 17.17 -11.47
CA PHE A 37 -34.65 17.80 -10.28
C PHE A 37 -34.24 17.02 -9.03
N ILE A 38 -34.07 17.77 -7.94
CA ILE A 38 -33.72 17.22 -6.63
C ILE A 38 -34.79 17.66 -5.66
N MET A 39 -35.24 16.75 -4.81
CA MET A 39 -36.21 17.07 -3.77
C MET A 39 -35.86 16.42 -2.45
N THR A 40 -36.34 17.03 -1.37
CA THR A 40 -36.23 16.49 -0.02
C THR A 40 -37.49 16.76 0.76
N THR A 41 -37.80 15.86 1.67
CA THR A 41 -39.02 15.82 2.47
C THR A 41 -38.75 16.31 3.89
N ASN A 42 -37.55 16.05 4.39
CA ASN A 42 -37.14 16.20 5.77
C ASN A 42 -35.98 17.19 5.97
N SER A 43 -35.45 17.80 4.90
CA SER A 43 -34.52 18.94 4.98
C SER A 43 -35.19 20.27 4.59
N LYS A 44 -34.55 21.39 4.95
CA LYS A 44 -34.99 22.76 4.68
C LYS A 44 -34.22 23.42 3.52
N PHE A 45 -33.23 22.75 2.96
CA PHE A 45 -32.40 23.22 1.85
C PHE A 45 -32.09 22.05 0.91
N ILE A 46 -31.49 22.31 -0.25
CA ILE A 46 -30.98 21.28 -1.17
C ILE A 46 -29.47 21.48 -1.32
N PRO A 47 -28.63 20.47 -1.13
CA PRO A 47 -27.20 20.57 -1.39
C PRO A 47 -26.95 20.59 -2.91
N HIS A 48 -25.93 21.32 -3.34
CA HIS A 48 -25.41 21.16 -4.69
C HIS A 48 -24.76 19.77 -4.82
N PRO A 49 -25.07 18.96 -5.85
CA PRO A 49 -24.41 17.68 -6.06
C PRO A 49 -22.90 17.86 -6.31
N PRO A 50 -22.08 16.85 -5.99
CA PRO A 50 -20.71 16.80 -6.49
C PRO A 50 -20.69 16.88 -8.01
N ASN A 51 -19.94 17.84 -8.58
CA ASN A 51 -19.92 18.09 -10.03
C ASN A 51 -18.55 17.86 -10.67
N SER A 52 -17.51 17.63 -9.87
CA SER A 52 -16.16 17.40 -10.37
C SER A 52 -16.05 16.00 -11.00
N GLN A 53 -15.66 15.93 -12.27
CA GLN A 53 -15.47 14.66 -12.98
C GLN A 53 -14.18 13.94 -12.57
N GLU A 54 -13.21 14.70 -12.05
CA GLU A 54 -11.96 14.17 -11.55
C GLU A 54 -11.87 14.32 -10.04
N ILE A 55 -11.37 13.27 -9.38
CA ILE A 55 -11.17 13.25 -7.93
C ILE A 55 -9.69 13.35 -7.63
N HIS A 56 -9.35 14.36 -6.84
CA HIS A 56 -8.00 14.71 -6.41
C HIS A 56 -7.93 14.76 -4.88
N LEU A 57 -6.73 14.66 -4.34
CA LEU A 57 -6.46 15.02 -2.95
C LEU A 57 -6.00 16.48 -2.97
N TYR A 58 -6.71 17.34 -2.24
CA TYR A 58 -6.43 18.76 -2.19
C TYR A 58 -5.47 19.11 -1.05
N GLU A 59 -5.03 20.37 -1.00
CA GLU A 59 -4.03 20.86 -0.04
C GLU A 59 -4.42 20.63 1.43
N ASP A 60 -5.72 20.58 1.73
CA ASP A 60 -6.23 20.28 3.07
C ASP A 60 -6.34 18.76 3.38
N GLY A 61 -5.80 17.90 2.50
CA GLY A 61 -5.82 16.45 2.65
C GLY A 61 -7.20 15.82 2.42
N ARG A 62 -8.11 16.52 1.74
CA ARG A 62 -9.50 16.09 1.51
C ARG A 62 -9.82 15.94 0.03
N PHE A 63 -11.01 15.39 -0.26
CA PHE A 63 -11.47 15.07 -1.63
C PHE A 63 -12.40 16.12 -2.25
N GLY A 64 -12.37 17.36 -1.76
CA GLY A 64 -13.21 18.45 -2.28
C GLY A 64 -14.70 18.11 -2.20
N ASP A 65 -15.41 18.18 -3.33
CA ASP A 65 -16.85 17.89 -3.41
C ASP A 65 -17.19 16.41 -3.14
N HIS A 66 -16.19 15.53 -3.16
CA HIS A 66 -16.35 14.10 -2.95
C HIS A 66 -16.03 13.67 -1.51
N ASP A 67 -15.68 14.60 -0.60
CA ASP A 67 -15.40 14.30 0.80
C ASP A 67 -16.72 14.05 1.59
N PRO A 68 -16.95 12.82 2.11
CA PRO A 68 -18.17 12.47 2.83
C PRO A 68 -18.34 13.18 4.18
N THR A 69 -17.31 13.85 4.69
CA THR A 69 -17.40 14.66 5.92
C THR A 69 -17.83 16.10 5.65
N ARG A 70 -17.79 16.55 4.38
CA ARG A 70 -18.05 17.95 3.98
C ARG A 70 -19.31 18.10 3.14
N VAL A 71 -19.58 17.15 2.24
CA VAL A 71 -20.66 17.24 1.26
C VAL A 71 -21.47 15.94 1.26
N PRO A 72 -22.82 16.00 1.22
CA PRO A 72 -23.66 14.82 1.01
C PRO A 72 -23.20 14.00 -0.21
N GLN A 73 -22.99 12.70 -0.04
CA GLN A 73 -22.56 11.80 -1.11
C GLN A 73 -23.72 10.96 -1.63
N PHE A 74 -23.59 10.45 -2.86
CA PHE A 74 -24.50 9.43 -3.39
C PHE A 74 -24.44 8.17 -2.53
N PHE A 75 -25.62 7.64 -2.19
CA PHE A 75 -25.75 6.40 -1.45
C PHE A 75 -25.21 5.24 -2.28
N GLU A 76 -24.32 4.47 -1.67
CA GLU A 76 -23.81 3.23 -2.21
C GLU A 76 -23.84 2.21 -1.07
N GLU A 77 -24.46 1.05 -1.30
CA GLU A 77 -24.70 0.06 -0.24
C GLU A 77 -23.39 -0.42 0.38
N LYS A 78 -22.35 -0.63 -0.46
CA LYS A 78 -21.00 -0.98 -0.02
C LYS A 78 -20.37 0.06 0.92
N PHE A 79 -20.78 1.32 0.81
CA PHE A 79 -20.27 2.45 1.60
C PHE A 79 -21.38 3.11 2.43
N CYS A 80 -22.41 2.36 2.82
CA CYS A 80 -23.57 2.87 3.56
C CYS A 80 -23.21 3.61 4.87
N HIS A 81 -22.03 3.34 5.45
CA HIS A 81 -21.53 4.05 6.62
C HIS A 81 -21.22 5.54 6.38
N PHE A 82 -21.10 6.00 5.14
CA PHE A 82 -20.95 7.43 4.84
C PHE A 82 -22.19 8.23 5.28
N SER A 83 -23.38 7.64 5.20
CA SER A 83 -24.62 8.22 5.75
C SER A 83 -24.67 8.26 7.29
N ALA A 84 -23.62 7.79 7.97
CA ALA A 84 -23.45 7.92 9.41
C ALA A 84 -22.48 9.03 9.82
N ILE A 85 -21.63 9.49 8.89
CA ILE A 85 -20.58 10.50 9.10
C ILE A 85 -21.23 11.89 9.16
N PRO A 86 -21.22 12.58 10.31
CA PRO A 86 -21.81 13.91 10.42
C PRO A 86 -21.21 14.89 9.39
N LEU A 87 -22.05 15.76 8.85
CA LEU A 87 -21.59 16.89 8.04
C LEU A 87 -21.17 18.05 8.93
N GLN A 88 -20.17 18.80 8.50
CA GLN A 88 -19.76 19.98 9.23
C GLN A 88 -20.92 20.99 9.25
N PRO A 89 -21.35 21.46 10.44
CA PRO A 89 -22.36 22.50 10.54
C PRO A 89 -21.94 23.75 9.75
N LEU A 90 -22.83 24.25 8.90
CA LEU A 90 -22.62 25.46 8.12
C LEU A 90 -22.54 26.72 8.99
N VAL A 91 -23.20 26.68 10.14
CA VAL A 91 -23.22 27.75 11.13
C VAL A 91 -22.68 27.19 12.44
N PHE A 92 -21.77 27.94 13.05
CA PHE A 92 -21.29 27.63 14.40
C PHE A 92 -22.42 27.92 15.40
N ASP A 93 -23.01 26.86 15.94
CA ASP A 93 -24.03 26.92 16.98
C ASP A 93 -23.58 26.06 18.17
N LEU A 94 -23.53 26.68 19.35
CA LEU A 94 -23.20 26.02 20.62
C LEU A 94 -24.22 24.92 20.98
N ASN A 95 -25.45 25.05 20.49
CA ASN A 95 -26.51 24.08 20.70
C ASN A 95 -26.54 23.01 19.60
N HIS A 96 -25.63 23.08 18.60
CA HIS A 96 -25.55 22.04 17.59
C HIS A 96 -25.18 20.72 18.28
N PRO A 97 -25.87 19.59 17.97
CA PRO A 97 -25.56 18.29 18.58
C PRO A 97 -24.11 17.84 18.34
N TYR A 98 -23.46 18.42 17.34
CA TYR A 98 -22.08 18.15 16.96
C TYR A 98 -21.06 19.18 17.44
N TYR A 99 -21.46 20.16 18.26
CA TYR A 99 -20.59 21.23 18.72
C TYR A 99 -19.27 20.71 19.32
N GLN A 100 -19.36 19.74 20.23
CA GLN A 100 -18.20 19.12 20.89
C GLN A 100 -17.29 18.29 19.96
N TRP A 101 -17.75 18.03 18.72
CA TRP A 101 -17.04 17.26 17.70
C TRP A 101 -16.48 18.13 16.58
N LEU A 102 -16.81 19.43 16.54
CA LEU A 102 -16.36 20.39 15.52
C LEU A 102 -14.84 20.35 15.35
N ASN A 103 -14.11 20.38 16.47
CA ASN A 103 -12.65 20.38 16.50
C ASN A 103 -12.03 18.98 16.52
N LYS A 104 -12.79 17.92 16.17
CA LYS A 104 -12.29 16.54 16.16
C LYS A 104 -12.55 15.86 14.82
N ILE A 105 -13.80 15.83 14.34
CA ILE A 105 -14.17 15.16 13.08
C ILE A 105 -13.67 15.98 11.88
N TRP A 106 -13.80 17.31 11.94
CA TRP A 106 -13.46 18.21 10.83
C TRP A 106 -12.18 19.01 11.09
N TYR A 107 -11.37 18.58 12.05
CA TYR A 107 -10.08 19.19 12.33
C TYR A 107 -9.16 19.00 11.11
N ASN A 108 -8.54 20.09 10.67
CA ASN A 108 -7.50 20.05 9.64
C ASN A 108 -6.15 20.05 10.36
N VAL A 109 -5.38 18.98 10.18
CA VAL A 109 -4.06 18.82 10.80
C VAL A 109 -3.14 19.93 10.29
N ALA A 110 -2.46 20.62 11.21
CA ALA A 110 -1.45 21.62 10.92
C ALA A 110 -0.06 21.09 11.24
N ASP A 111 0.99 21.77 10.75
CA ASP A 111 2.38 21.41 11.04
C ASP A 111 2.67 21.39 12.55
N SER A 112 2.05 22.28 13.34
CA SER A 112 2.18 22.29 14.80
C SER A 112 1.61 21.05 15.49
N ASP A 113 0.75 20.30 14.80
CA ASP A 113 0.18 19.05 15.29
C ASP A 113 1.07 17.85 15.00
N ILE A 114 2.17 18.05 14.26
CA ILE A 114 3.06 16.99 13.82
C ILE A 114 4.37 17.12 14.59
N ILE A 115 4.73 16.05 15.29
CA ILE A 115 6.05 15.87 15.88
C ILE A 115 6.96 15.35 14.76
N PHE A 116 7.56 16.28 14.02
CA PHE A 116 8.49 15.96 12.95
C PHE A 116 9.74 15.25 13.48
N SER A 117 10.20 14.27 12.72
CA SER A 117 11.48 13.60 12.97
C SER A 117 12.61 14.61 12.85
N THR A 118 13.56 14.55 13.79
CA THR A 118 14.78 15.36 13.73
C THR A 118 15.79 14.64 12.84
N GLY A 119 16.15 15.20 11.68
CA GLY A 119 17.14 14.59 10.79
C GLY A 119 16.83 14.79 9.30
N TYR A 120 17.20 13.79 8.49
CA TYR A 120 17.08 13.81 7.03
C TYR A 120 15.62 13.82 6.53
N LEU A 121 14.67 13.33 7.34
CA LEU A 121 13.25 13.45 7.11
C LEU A 121 12.60 14.51 8.01
N SER A 122 13.08 15.76 7.97
CA SER A 122 12.41 16.90 8.63
C SER A 122 10.95 17.10 8.19
N HIS A 123 10.50 16.40 7.15
CA HIS A 123 9.13 16.41 6.61
C HIS A 123 8.29 15.18 6.97
N ILE A 124 8.85 14.18 7.66
CA ILE A 124 8.07 13.05 8.20
C ILE A 124 7.90 13.27 9.69
N GLY A 125 6.68 13.09 10.18
CA GLY A 125 6.41 13.22 11.60
C GLY A 125 5.24 12.39 12.07
N LEU A 126 5.15 12.24 13.37
CA LEU A 126 4.05 11.56 14.03
C LEU A 126 3.03 12.60 14.49
N LEU A 127 1.75 12.29 14.35
CA LEU A 127 0.70 13.14 14.88
C LEU A 127 0.86 13.26 16.41
N HIS A 128 0.77 14.48 16.93
CA HIS A 128 0.88 14.77 18.34
C HIS A 128 -0.14 13.93 19.13
N PRO A 129 0.24 13.27 20.24
CA PRO A 129 -0.63 12.32 20.95
C PRO A 129 -2.00 12.88 21.35
N PHE A 130 -2.06 14.19 21.62
CA PHE A 130 -3.33 14.87 21.89
C PHE A 130 -4.28 14.85 20.68
N ILE A 131 -3.79 15.19 19.49
CA ILE A 131 -4.59 15.21 18.26
C ILE A 131 -4.97 13.78 17.86
N HIS A 132 -4.05 12.83 18.03
CA HIS A 132 -4.37 11.40 17.84
C HIS A 132 -5.53 10.95 18.74
N LYS A 133 -5.54 11.31 20.03
CA LYS A 133 -6.67 11.02 20.94
C LYS A 133 -7.97 11.71 20.50
N CYS A 134 -7.89 12.93 19.96
CA CYS A 134 -9.07 13.61 19.40
C CYS A 134 -9.68 12.83 18.24
N PHE A 135 -8.85 12.31 17.31
CA PHE A 135 -9.33 11.47 16.21
C PHE A 135 -9.85 10.12 16.67
N GLN A 136 -9.21 9.47 17.64
CA GLN A 136 -9.71 8.23 18.23
C GLN A 136 -11.10 8.43 18.84
N HIS A 137 -11.31 9.53 19.57
CA HIS A 137 -12.61 9.85 20.14
C HIS A 137 -13.67 10.14 19.05
N ALA A 138 -13.31 10.84 17.98
CA ALA A 138 -14.18 11.05 16.83
C ALA A 138 -14.56 9.73 16.14
N TRP A 139 -13.59 8.82 16.00
CA TRP A 139 -13.79 7.49 15.44
C TRP A 139 -14.77 6.66 16.28
N ASP A 140 -14.58 6.62 17.60
CA ASP A 140 -15.47 5.88 18.50
C ASP A 140 -16.92 6.40 18.42
N TYR A 141 -17.09 7.71 18.29
CA TYR A 141 -18.40 8.32 18.09
C TYR A 141 -19.05 7.88 16.76
N ILE A 142 -18.31 7.93 15.65
CA ILE A 142 -18.81 7.49 14.32
C ILE A 142 -19.12 5.99 14.36
N LYS A 143 -18.25 5.16 14.94
CA LYS A 143 -18.45 3.72 15.11
C LYS A 143 -19.73 3.43 15.90
N GLY A 144 -19.94 4.12 17.02
CA GLY A 144 -21.16 4.00 17.83
C GLY A 144 -22.43 4.44 17.08
N ARG A 145 -22.32 5.37 16.13
CA ARG A 145 -23.44 5.72 15.22
C ARG A 145 -23.71 4.62 14.21
N CYS A 146 -22.69 4.09 13.54
CA CYS A 146 -22.82 2.97 12.61
C CYS A 146 -23.50 1.76 13.28
N SER A 147 -23.07 1.41 14.50
CA SER A 147 -23.70 0.31 15.26
C SER A 147 -25.18 0.58 15.58
N ARG A 148 -25.57 1.83 15.85
CA ARG A 148 -26.98 2.20 16.05
C ARG A 148 -27.79 2.06 14.76
N ILE A 149 -27.23 2.44 13.61
CA ILE A 149 -27.85 2.25 12.29
C ILE A 149 -28.11 0.76 12.03
N GLN A 150 -27.13 -0.09 12.31
CA GLN A 150 -27.26 -1.54 12.12
C GLN A 150 -28.30 -2.19 13.04
N ASN A 151 -28.48 -1.66 14.27
CA ASN A 151 -29.28 -2.31 15.31
C ASN A 151 -30.75 -1.82 15.42
N THR A 152 -31.13 -0.69 14.81
CA THR A 152 -32.42 -0.02 15.12
C THR A 152 -33.43 -0.05 13.97
N LYS A 153 -34.73 -0.17 14.31
CA LYS A 153 -35.88 -0.10 13.38
C LYS A 153 -36.53 1.29 13.26
N MET A 154 -36.17 2.26 14.10
CA MET A 154 -36.66 3.65 14.04
C MET A 154 -35.63 4.59 14.66
N PHE A 155 -35.56 5.81 14.14
CA PHE A 155 -34.41 6.69 14.30
C PHE A 155 -34.85 8.12 14.55
N SER A 156 -34.23 8.79 15.52
CA SER A 156 -34.46 10.20 15.86
C SER A 156 -33.35 11.09 15.28
N GLU A 157 -33.80 12.12 14.55
CA GLU A 157 -33.26 13.46 14.18
C GLU A 157 -31.76 13.80 14.01
N GLU A 158 -30.80 12.91 14.23
CA GLU A 158 -29.38 13.28 14.13
C GLU A 158 -28.59 12.36 13.19
N PHE A 159 -29.01 12.21 11.93
CA PHE A 159 -28.26 11.46 10.92
C PHE A 159 -27.73 12.34 9.79
N SER A 160 -26.64 11.92 9.15
CA SER A 160 -26.01 12.68 8.08
C SER A 160 -26.71 12.46 6.75
N GLU A 161 -26.62 13.50 5.95
CA GLU A 161 -27.43 13.67 4.76
C GLU A 161 -26.77 12.98 3.56
N PHE A 162 -27.58 12.45 2.63
CA PHE A 162 -27.04 11.80 1.43
C PHE A 162 -27.96 11.96 0.22
N LEU A 163 -27.40 11.71 -0.96
CA LEU A 163 -28.09 11.77 -2.25
C LEU A 163 -28.54 10.36 -2.66
N SER A 164 -29.77 10.20 -3.13
CA SER A 164 -30.26 8.91 -3.62
C SER A 164 -30.95 9.07 -4.96
N ILE A 165 -30.73 8.12 -5.86
CA ILE A 165 -31.53 7.95 -7.09
C ILE A 165 -32.63 6.89 -6.91
N SER A 166 -32.58 6.10 -5.83
CA SER A 166 -33.53 5.03 -5.52
C SER A 166 -34.62 5.51 -4.57
N LEU A 167 -35.88 5.36 -4.99
CA LEU A 167 -37.05 5.73 -4.20
C LEU A 167 -37.17 4.87 -2.93
N ASP A 168 -36.91 3.57 -3.03
CA ASP A 168 -37.00 2.64 -1.90
C ASP A 168 -35.96 2.96 -0.84
N VAL A 169 -34.72 3.25 -1.27
CA VAL A 169 -33.64 3.70 -0.39
C VAL A 169 -34.05 5.01 0.29
N ALA A 170 -34.57 5.97 -0.48
CA ALA A 170 -35.02 7.24 0.08
C ALA A 170 -36.15 7.06 1.11
N GLU A 171 -37.12 6.20 0.83
CA GLU A 171 -38.24 5.93 1.72
C GLU A 171 -37.78 5.29 3.03
N GLN A 172 -36.91 4.28 2.95
CA GLN A 172 -36.37 3.60 4.13
C GLN A 172 -35.57 4.56 5.01
N HIS A 173 -34.72 5.39 4.41
CA HIS A 173 -33.87 6.32 5.15
C HIS A 173 -34.65 7.53 5.69
N MET A 174 -35.69 7.97 4.98
CA MET A 174 -36.64 8.96 5.51
C MET A 174 -37.43 8.43 6.70
N LYS A 175 -37.92 7.18 6.65
CA LYS A 175 -38.52 6.52 7.82
C LYS A 175 -37.53 6.40 8.97
N ALA A 176 -36.24 6.37 8.65
CA ALA A 176 -35.13 6.45 9.58
C ALA A 176 -34.70 7.88 9.96
N GLY A 177 -35.49 8.91 9.64
CA GLY A 177 -35.15 10.29 10.03
C GLY A 177 -33.82 10.81 9.46
N ILE A 178 -33.25 10.11 8.47
CA ILE A 178 -32.01 10.51 7.81
C ILE A 178 -32.37 11.50 6.70
N PRO A 179 -31.76 12.68 6.63
CA PRO A 179 -32.03 13.61 5.54
C PRO A 179 -31.65 12.99 4.19
N VAL A 180 -32.62 12.90 3.28
CA VAL A 180 -32.41 12.35 1.93
C VAL A 180 -32.73 13.39 0.88
N TYR A 181 -31.86 13.46 -0.13
CA TYR A 181 -32.05 14.25 -1.33
C TYR A 181 -32.26 13.31 -2.52
N LEU A 182 -33.50 13.23 -3.00
CA LEU A 182 -33.88 12.34 -4.10
C LEU A 182 -33.57 13.02 -5.44
N PHE A 183 -32.64 12.43 -6.19
CA PHE A 183 -32.19 12.85 -7.52
C PHE A 183 -32.98 12.13 -8.60
N ARG A 184 -33.58 12.87 -9.53
CA ARG A 184 -34.40 12.30 -10.61
C ARG A 184 -34.24 13.08 -11.92
N PRO A 185 -34.24 12.39 -13.07
CA PRO A 185 -34.34 13.04 -14.38
C PRO A 185 -35.65 13.81 -14.52
N ILE A 186 -35.63 14.96 -15.19
CA ILE A 186 -36.80 15.84 -15.34
C ILE A 186 -37.96 15.18 -16.08
N GLU A 187 -37.69 14.20 -16.93
CA GLU A 187 -38.71 13.42 -17.65
C GLU A 187 -39.60 12.63 -16.68
N GLN A 188 -39.12 12.39 -15.46
CA GLN A 188 -39.86 11.70 -14.40
C GLN A 188 -40.67 12.68 -13.53
N PHE A 189 -40.57 13.99 -13.78
CA PHE A 189 -41.35 15.03 -13.11
C PHE A 189 -42.76 15.09 -13.71
N THR A 190 -43.69 14.39 -13.08
CA THR A 190 -45.08 14.28 -13.54
C THR A 190 -46.02 14.93 -12.53
N ASN A 191 -46.21 14.30 -11.38
CA ASN A 191 -47.23 14.65 -10.38
C ASN A 191 -46.66 14.98 -8.99
N GLN A 192 -45.34 15.12 -8.87
CA GLN A 192 -44.71 15.45 -7.60
C GLN A 192 -45.13 16.84 -7.13
N ILE A 193 -45.38 16.97 -5.82
CA ILE A 193 -45.68 18.21 -5.14
C ILE A 193 -44.39 18.72 -4.50
N ILE A 194 -43.89 19.88 -4.95
CA ILE A 194 -42.80 20.59 -4.28
C ILE A 194 -43.35 21.88 -3.69
N LEU A 195 -43.29 22.00 -2.35
CA LEU A 195 -43.87 23.13 -1.63
C LEU A 195 -43.04 24.41 -1.79
N LYS A 196 -41.72 24.27 -1.94
CA LYS A 196 -40.80 25.40 -2.09
C LYS A 196 -39.68 25.05 -3.07
N ALA A 197 -39.51 25.87 -4.10
CA ALA A 197 -38.31 25.83 -4.91
C ALA A 197 -37.19 26.60 -4.21
N GLU A 198 -35.99 26.02 -4.18
CA GLU A 198 -34.80 26.61 -3.58
C GLU A 198 -33.61 26.49 -4.53
N GLN A 199 -32.68 27.42 -4.39
CA GLN A 199 -31.39 27.29 -5.06
C GLN A 199 -30.52 26.25 -4.33
N PRO A 200 -29.73 25.42 -5.05
CA PRO A 200 -28.82 24.49 -4.41
C PRO A 200 -27.79 25.24 -3.55
N THR A 201 -27.58 24.76 -2.33
CA THR A 201 -26.59 25.26 -1.39
C THR A 201 -25.23 24.69 -1.76
N VAL A 202 -24.31 25.58 -2.11
CA VAL A 202 -22.92 25.20 -2.43
C VAL A 202 -22.10 25.12 -1.15
N PHE A 203 -21.53 23.96 -0.89
CA PHE A 203 -20.62 23.75 0.24
C PHE A 203 -19.24 24.33 -0.07
N ARG A 204 -18.65 25.02 0.91
CA ARG A 204 -17.28 25.53 0.78
C ARG A 204 -16.31 24.38 1.01
N VAL A 205 -15.67 23.92 -0.06
CA VAL A 205 -14.61 22.91 -0.03
C VAL A 205 -13.31 23.50 -0.58
N ASN A 206 -12.16 23.00 -0.12
CA ASN A 206 -10.89 23.34 -0.73
C ASN A 206 -10.79 22.64 -2.09
N LYS A 207 -10.39 23.40 -3.12
CA LYS A 207 -10.10 22.89 -4.47
C LYS A 207 -8.68 23.26 -4.92
N THR A 208 -7.86 23.78 -4.02
CA THR A 208 -6.46 24.11 -4.27
C THR A 208 -5.66 22.82 -4.30
N LEU A 209 -5.07 22.51 -5.45
CA LEU A 209 -4.17 21.37 -5.59
C LEU A 209 -2.85 21.67 -4.88
N PRO A 210 -2.32 20.71 -4.09
CA PRO A 210 -1.00 20.85 -3.48
C PRO A 210 0.08 20.87 -4.55
N GLN A 211 1.29 21.32 -4.18
CA GLN A 211 2.46 21.30 -5.05
C GLN A 211 3.56 20.42 -4.43
N PRO A 212 3.97 19.31 -5.08
CA PRO A 212 3.42 18.77 -6.33
C PRO A 212 2.00 18.22 -6.14
N SER A 213 1.20 18.22 -7.22
CA SER A 213 -0.17 17.71 -7.18
C SER A 213 -0.20 16.19 -7.11
N PHE A 214 -1.14 15.65 -6.34
CA PHE A 214 -1.43 14.22 -6.33
C PHE A 214 -2.05 13.77 -7.67
N PRO A 215 -1.90 12.48 -8.06
CA PRO A 215 -2.51 11.96 -9.28
C PRO A 215 -4.04 11.96 -9.19
N VAL A 216 -4.69 12.04 -10.35
CA VAL A 216 -6.14 11.81 -10.48
C VAL A 216 -6.45 10.39 -10.01
N MET A 217 -7.24 10.26 -8.94
CA MET A 217 -7.63 8.96 -8.39
C MET A 217 -8.74 8.31 -9.19
N PHE A 218 -9.65 9.12 -9.70
CA PHE A 218 -10.82 8.70 -10.45
C PHE A 218 -11.18 9.79 -11.46
N SER A 219 -11.57 9.38 -12.67
CA SER A 219 -12.14 10.23 -13.69
C SER A 219 -13.42 9.57 -14.21
N GLY A 220 -14.54 10.28 -14.15
CA GLY A 220 -15.83 9.77 -14.58
C GLY A 220 -17.01 10.51 -13.96
N ASP A 221 -18.20 9.91 -14.08
CA ASP A 221 -19.43 10.47 -13.54
C ASP A 221 -19.37 10.57 -11.99
N PRO A 222 -19.70 11.74 -11.38
CA PRO A 222 -19.67 11.92 -9.93
C PRO A 222 -20.62 11.01 -9.14
N SER A 223 -21.65 10.44 -9.76
CA SER A 223 -22.55 9.46 -9.16
C SER A 223 -22.03 8.03 -9.25
N HIS A 224 -20.94 7.79 -10.01
CA HIS A 224 -20.45 6.44 -10.26
C HIS A 224 -19.81 5.82 -9.01
N PRO A 225 -20.26 4.64 -8.54
CA PRO A 225 -19.85 4.09 -7.24
C PRO A 225 -18.37 3.68 -7.16
N LYS A 226 -17.75 3.30 -8.29
CA LYS A 226 -16.30 3.04 -8.40
C LYS A 226 -15.42 4.18 -7.88
N LYS A 227 -15.93 5.41 -7.82
CA LYS A 227 -15.18 6.53 -7.24
C LYS A 227 -14.81 6.28 -5.78
N PHE A 228 -15.71 5.67 -5.01
CA PHE A 228 -15.48 5.36 -3.60
C PHE A 228 -14.44 4.24 -3.44
N ASP A 229 -14.46 3.25 -4.34
CA ASP A 229 -13.41 2.23 -4.42
C ASP A 229 -12.05 2.86 -4.70
N ALA A 230 -11.98 3.80 -5.66
CA ALA A 230 -10.76 4.51 -6.00
C ALA A 230 -10.24 5.38 -4.83
N MET A 231 -11.12 6.14 -4.16
CA MET A 231 -10.76 6.93 -2.98
C MET A 231 -10.22 6.04 -1.85
N HIS A 232 -10.93 4.94 -1.54
CA HIS A 232 -10.53 4.02 -0.49
C HIS A 232 -9.24 3.26 -0.84
N HIS A 233 -9.08 2.84 -2.10
CA HIS A 233 -7.85 2.23 -2.60
C HIS A 233 -6.67 3.19 -2.51
N PHE A 234 -6.85 4.44 -2.94
CA PHE A 234 -5.83 5.47 -2.81
C PHE A 234 -5.47 5.71 -1.34
N MET A 235 -6.44 5.87 -0.43
CA MET A 235 -6.16 6.04 1.01
C MET A 235 -5.42 4.87 1.64
N ARG A 236 -5.68 3.64 1.17
CA ARG A 236 -4.91 2.47 1.62
C ARG A 236 -3.49 2.48 1.05
N ILE A 237 -3.32 2.85 -0.21
CA ILE A 237 -2.03 2.76 -0.89
C ILE A 237 -1.12 3.94 -0.59
N PHE A 238 -1.70 5.11 -0.36
CA PHE A 238 -1.01 6.37 -0.14
C PHE A 238 -0.03 6.32 1.05
N HIS A 239 -0.22 5.37 1.98
CA HIS A 239 0.68 5.13 3.11
C HIS A 239 1.27 3.70 3.13
N THR A 240 0.98 2.87 2.12
CA THR A 240 1.68 1.59 1.99
C THR A 240 2.92 1.79 1.17
N TYR A 241 4.01 1.18 1.61
CA TYR A 241 5.17 0.97 0.76
C TYR A 241 4.74 0.49 -0.62
N CYS A 242 5.28 1.07 -1.68
CA CYS A 242 5.11 0.49 -3.01
C CYS A 242 5.71 -0.90 -2.96
N ASN A 243 5.04 -1.90 -3.53
CA ASN A 243 5.61 -3.24 -3.61
C ASN A 243 6.86 -3.19 -4.51
N PRO A 244 8.07 -3.24 -3.96
CA PRO A 244 9.29 -3.08 -4.75
C PRO A 244 9.57 -4.33 -5.60
N PHE A 245 8.83 -5.42 -5.36
CA PHE A 245 8.91 -6.68 -6.08
C PHE A 245 7.90 -6.77 -7.23
N ASN A 246 7.21 -5.67 -7.57
CA ASN A 246 6.37 -5.60 -8.77
C ASN A 246 7.25 -5.54 -10.02
N PHE A 247 7.75 -6.70 -10.46
CA PHE A 247 8.43 -6.81 -11.74
C PHE A 247 7.42 -6.57 -12.86
N PRO A 248 7.75 -5.76 -13.89
CA PRO A 248 6.97 -5.71 -15.11
C PRO A 248 6.90 -7.13 -15.64
N THR A 249 5.70 -7.69 -15.73
CA THR A 249 5.53 -8.97 -16.42
C THR A 249 5.96 -8.70 -17.84
N VAL A 250 7.08 -9.28 -18.28
CA VAL A 250 7.51 -9.18 -19.67
C VAL A 250 6.37 -9.78 -20.48
N SER A 251 5.54 -8.91 -21.06
CA SER A 251 4.44 -9.32 -21.93
C SER A 251 5.05 -10.25 -22.97
N SER A 252 4.56 -11.48 -23.04
CA SER A 252 4.99 -12.45 -24.04
C SER A 252 5.08 -11.75 -25.41
N PRO A 253 6.17 -11.94 -26.18
CA PRO A 253 6.24 -11.36 -27.51
C PRO A 253 4.98 -11.78 -28.30
N PRO A 254 4.36 -10.86 -29.06
CA PRO A 254 3.17 -11.18 -29.82
C PRO A 254 3.47 -12.38 -30.72
N PRO A 255 2.52 -13.31 -30.90
CA PRO A 255 2.71 -14.46 -31.77
C PRO A 255 3.09 -13.97 -33.18
N PRO A 256 3.99 -14.68 -33.89
CA PRO A 256 4.40 -14.29 -35.23
C PRO A 256 3.17 -14.19 -36.13
N ALA A 257 3.00 -13.02 -36.76
CA ALA A 257 1.89 -12.75 -37.66
C ALA A 257 1.85 -13.82 -38.78
N ILE A 258 0.71 -14.49 -38.89
CA ILE A 258 0.44 -15.45 -39.96
C ILE A 258 0.32 -14.66 -41.28
N PRO A 259 1.02 -15.03 -42.37
CA PRO A 259 0.89 -14.33 -43.64
C PRO A 259 -0.48 -14.60 -44.25
N LEU A 260 -1.25 -13.54 -44.51
CA LEU A 260 -2.48 -13.63 -45.29
C LEU A 260 -2.15 -13.95 -46.75
N ILE A 261 -2.64 -15.09 -47.23
CA ILE A 261 -2.64 -15.48 -48.64
C ILE A 261 -3.68 -14.62 -49.35
N SER A 262 -3.26 -13.76 -50.28
CA SER A 262 -4.15 -13.12 -51.26
C SER A 262 -3.79 -13.59 -52.66
N ALA A 263 -4.80 -14.10 -53.36
CA ALA A 263 -4.71 -14.75 -54.66
C ALA A 263 -4.36 -13.79 -55.80
N SER A 264 -3.65 -14.34 -56.79
CA SER A 264 -3.19 -13.74 -58.05
C SER A 264 -4.33 -13.36 -59.02
N PRO A 265 -4.03 -12.74 -60.18
CA PRO A 265 -3.56 -13.53 -61.33
C PRO A 265 -2.42 -12.91 -62.17
N SER A 266 -1.65 -13.82 -62.77
CA SER A 266 -0.65 -13.72 -63.86
C SER A 266 -1.27 -13.22 -65.20
N PRO A 267 -0.56 -13.14 -66.36
CA PRO A 267 0.81 -13.57 -66.70
C PRO A 267 1.64 -12.66 -67.66
N SER A 268 2.96 -12.90 -67.75
CA SER A 268 3.71 -13.13 -69.01
C SER A 268 5.25 -13.22 -68.81
N VAL A 269 5.91 -13.96 -69.70
CA VAL A 269 7.26 -14.59 -69.65
C VAL A 269 8.29 -13.74 -70.51
N PRO A 270 9.57 -14.14 -70.72
CA PRO A 270 10.85 -13.76 -70.07
C PRO A 270 11.79 -12.94 -71.04
N PRO A 271 13.16 -12.82 -70.93
CA PRO A 271 14.18 -13.90 -70.90
C PRO A 271 15.51 -13.69 -70.08
N SER A 272 16.15 -14.81 -69.75
CA SER A 272 17.59 -15.22 -69.84
C SER A 272 18.79 -14.26 -69.58
N THR A 273 19.74 -14.67 -68.71
CA THR A 273 21.22 -14.77 -68.91
C THR A 273 21.91 -15.19 -67.58
N SER A 274 22.47 -16.40 -67.43
CA SER A 274 23.86 -16.87 -67.67
C SER A 274 24.96 -16.29 -66.75
N GLY A 275 25.65 -17.17 -65.99
CA GLY A 275 26.96 -16.86 -65.39
C GLY A 275 27.37 -17.73 -64.19
N ALA A 276 27.93 -18.92 -64.44
CA ALA A 276 28.90 -19.60 -63.56
C ALA A 276 30.32 -18.96 -63.77
N PRO A 277 31.46 -19.35 -63.13
CA PRO A 277 31.73 -20.60 -62.38
C PRO A 277 32.79 -20.57 -61.20
N VAL A 278 32.76 -21.64 -60.39
CA VAL A 278 33.88 -22.56 -59.98
C VAL A 278 35.08 -22.13 -59.07
N HIS A 279 35.43 -23.08 -58.19
CA HIS A 279 36.73 -23.40 -57.53
C HIS A 279 37.14 -22.67 -56.24
N ASN A 280 37.80 -23.26 -55.24
CA ASN A 280 38.36 -24.61 -55.08
C ASN A 280 38.62 -24.92 -53.58
N GLN A 281 38.62 -26.21 -53.24
CA GLN A 281 39.11 -26.76 -51.98
C GLN A 281 40.64 -26.64 -51.87
N ARG A 282 41.17 -26.46 -50.65
CA ARG A 282 42.51 -26.96 -50.32
C ARG A 282 42.62 -27.37 -48.85
N SER A 283 42.82 -28.66 -48.67
CA SER A 283 43.14 -29.39 -47.46
C SER A 283 44.58 -29.16 -46.99
N LYS A 284 44.81 -29.18 -45.66
CA LYS A 284 46.10 -29.52 -45.05
C LYS A 284 45.89 -30.29 -43.74
N THR A 285 46.31 -31.54 -43.77
CA THR A 285 46.52 -32.47 -42.66
C THR A 285 47.80 -32.14 -41.89
N ARG A 286 47.79 -32.33 -40.56
CA ARG A 286 48.97 -32.85 -39.83
C ARG A 286 48.56 -33.47 -38.50
N ALA A 287 49.03 -34.69 -38.29
CA ALA A 287 48.88 -35.52 -37.11
C ALA A 287 49.90 -35.16 -36.02
N SER A 288 49.55 -35.38 -34.73
CA SER A 288 50.46 -35.92 -33.70
C SER A 288 49.76 -36.09 -32.34
N GLY A 289 49.76 -37.34 -31.85
CA GLY A 289 50.13 -37.78 -30.48
C GLY A 289 49.37 -37.27 -29.24
N PRO A 290 48.94 -38.17 -28.33
CA PRO A 290 48.44 -37.81 -27.01
C PRO A 290 49.61 -37.64 -26.03
N LEU A 291 49.64 -36.53 -25.29
CA LEU A 291 50.61 -36.30 -24.23
C LEU A 291 49.89 -35.79 -22.98
N ASP A 292 49.88 -36.67 -21.97
CA ASP A 292 49.50 -36.40 -20.59
C ASP A 292 50.25 -35.18 -20.05
N LYS A 293 49.48 -34.18 -19.62
CA LYS A 293 49.94 -33.16 -18.67
C LYS A 293 48.85 -32.93 -17.64
N GLY A 294 49.02 -33.58 -16.49
CA GLY A 294 48.31 -33.25 -15.26
C GLY A 294 48.55 -31.78 -14.91
N SER A 295 47.50 -30.98 -14.96
CA SER A 295 47.50 -29.65 -14.37
C SER A 295 47.09 -29.77 -12.91
N LEU A 296 48.01 -29.37 -12.03
CA LEU A 296 47.77 -29.18 -10.61
C LEU A 296 46.62 -28.15 -10.46
N GLN A 297 45.42 -28.63 -10.13
CA GLN A 297 44.37 -27.76 -9.62
C GLN A 297 44.80 -27.27 -8.23
N ARG A 298 45.34 -26.05 -8.22
CA ARG A 298 45.55 -25.25 -7.01
C ARG A 298 44.16 -24.93 -6.45
N SER A 299 43.74 -25.68 -5.44
CA SER A 299 42.48 -25.51 -4.74
C SER A 299 42.37 -24.09 -4.14
N LYS A 300 41.64 -23.22 -4.83
CA LYS A 300 41.04 -22.02 -4.23
C LYS A 300 39.90 -22.50 -3.32
N THR A 301 40.25 -23.02 -2.16
CA THR A 301 39.29 -23.44 -1.14
C THR A 301 39.89 -23.08 0.21
N LYS A 302 39.64 -21.84 0.65
CA LYS A 302 39.75 -21.34 2.05
C LYS A 302 39.56 -19.82 2.07
N ASN A 303 38.38 -19.38 1.68
CA ASN A 303 37.77 -18.14 2.19
C ASN A 303 36.25 -18.24 2.03
N LEU A 304 35.70 -19.39 2.42
CA LEU A 304 34.31 -19.46 2.83
C LEU A 304 34.30 -18.89 4.25
N GLN A 305 34.15 -17.56 4.37
CA GLN A 305 33.46 -17.02 5.54
C GLN A 305 32.21 -17.87 5.70
N LEU A 306 32.05 -18.55 6.84
CA LEU A 306 30.90 -19.41 7.10
C LEU A 306 29.64 -18.67 6.64
N MET A 307 29.03 -19.12 5.54
CA MET A 307 27.76 -18.57 5.12
C MET A 307 26.81 -18.87 6.26
N ARG A 308 26.37 -17.81 6.95
CA ARG A 308 25.36 -17.88 7.99
C ARG A 308 24.20 -18.71 7.44
N ASP A 309 23.75 -19.67 8.24
CA ASP A 309 22.50 -20.33 7.96
C ASP A 309 21.39 -19.28 8.00
N LYS A 310 20.80 -18.94 6.84
CA LYS A 310 19.70 -17.98 6.75
C LYS A 310 18.46 -18.43 7.52
N PHE A 311 18.37 -19.72 7.82
CA PHE A 311 17.31 -20.35 8.60
C PHE A 311 17.56 -20.37 10.09
N ALA A 312 18.79 -20.02 10.50
CA ALA A 312 19.07 -19.75 11.90
C ALA A 312 18.67 -18.31 12.25
N ASP A 313 18.08 -18.19 13.44
CA ASP A 313 17.76 -16.92 14.05
C ASP A 313 18.97 -15.98 14.12
N LEU A 314 18.70 -14.68 14.07
CA LEU A 314 19.70 -13.67 14.37
C LEU A 314 20.19 -13.90 15.80
N CYS A 315 21.50 -13.88 16.00
CA CYS A 315 22.11 -14.05 17.32
C CYS A 315 23.24 -13.05 17.54
N GLY A 316 23.38 -12.56 18.78
CA GLY A 316 24.39 -11.58 19.17
C GLY A 316 23.79 -10.35 19.85
N ARG A 317 24.65 -9.40 20.23
CA ARG A 317 24.26 -8.23 21.04
C ARG A 317 23.21 -7.31 20.40
N TYR A 318 23.24 -7.21 19.07
CA TYR A 318 22.28 -6.39 18.31
C TYR A 318 21.13 -7.21 17.74
N ALA A 319 21.11 -8.52 17.96
CA ALA A 319 20.03 -9.35 17.47
C ALA A 319 18.80 -9.17 18.37
N PRO A 320 17.65 -8.74 17.82
CA PRO A 320 16.43 -8.65 18.61
C PRO A 320 15.95 -10.05 19.01
N LEU A 321 15.16 -10.12 20.08
CA LEU A 321 14.58 -11.38 20.56
C LEU A 321 13.70 -12.00 19.48
N THR A 322 13.83 -13.32 19.27
CA THR A 322 13.02 -14.05 18.30
C THR A 322 11.73 -14.54 18.94
N ILE A 323 10.66 -14.61 18.15
CA ILE A 323 9.37 -15.14 18.60
C ILE A 323 9.53 -16.67 18.71
N PRO A 324 9.38 -17.30 19.89
CA PRO A 324 9.68 -18.72 20.08
C PRO A 324 8.94 -19.67 19.12
N ALA A 325 7.70 -19.33 18.76
CA ALA A 325 6.90 -20.10 17.81
C ALA A 325 7.52 -20.17 16.40
N TRP A 326 8.30 -19.16 16.01
CA TRP A 326 8.90 -19.04 14.68
C TRP A 326 10.19 -19.83 14.58
N VAL A 327 10.99 -19.83 15.65
CA VAL A 327 12.28 -20.53 15.73
C VAL A 327 12.14 -22.01 15.36
N GLY A 328 11.16 -22.68 15.98
CA GLY A 328 10.91 -24.10 15.74
C GLY A 328 10.36 -24.41 14.35
N VAL A 329 9.77 -23.43 13.68
CA VAL A 329 9.17 -23.59 12.35
C VAL A 329 10.20 -23.32 11.25
N ASN A 330 11.04 -22.29 11.39
CA ASN A 330 12.09 -21.96 10.41
C ASN A 330 13.06 -23.13 10.18
N VAL A 331 13.38 -23.88 11.25
CA VAL A 331 14.24 -25.07 11.17
C VAL A 331 13.56 -26.24 10.44
N LYS A 332 12.22 -26.28 10.43
CA LYS A 332 11.40 -27.37 9.85
C LYS A 332 10.87 -27.05 8.46
N ILE A 333 11.33 -25.97 7.83
CA ILE A 333 10.96 -25.63 6.46
C ILE A 333 11.40 -26.76 5.53
N ASP A 334 10.48 -27.21 4.70
CA ASP A 334 10.77 -28.12 3.60
C ASP A 334 11.44 -27.32 2.48
N LYS A 335 12.78 -27.40 2.43
CA LYS A 335 13.58 -26.71 1.42
C LYS A 335 13.40 -27.31 0.02
N ASP A 336 12.97 -28.57 -0.03
CA ASP A 336 12.85 -29.37 -1.24
C ASP A 336 11.39 -29.45 -1.74
N SER A 337 10.50 -28.59 -1.22
CA SER A 337 9.11 -28.51 -1.66
C SER A 337 9.02 -28.35 -3.19
N GLU A 338 7.95 -28.87 -3.80
CA GLU A 338 7.75 -28.75 -5.25
C GLU A 338 7.78 -27.28 -5.70
N HIS A 339 7.14 -26.40 -4.94
CA HIS A 339 7.13 -24.95 -5.20
C HIS A 339 8.53 -24.33 -5.08
N SER A 340 9.33 -24.73 -4.09
CA SER A 340 10.72 -24.30 -3.93
C SER A 340 11.58 -24.69 -5.13
N GLN A 341 11.45 -25.93 -5.60
CA GLN A 341 12.15 -26.42 -6.78
C GLN A 341 11.72 -25.69 -8.06
N GLN A 342 10.41 -25.44 -8.22
CA GLN A 342 9.86 -24.67 -9.34
C GLN A 342 10.41 -23.24 -9.37
N ARG A 343 10.43 -22.55 -8.23
CA ARG A 343 11.04 -21.22 -8.08
C ARG A 343 12.51 -21.25 -8.47
N GLU A 344 13.30 -22.17 -7.92
CA GLU A 344 14.72 -22.28 -8.26
C GLU A 344 14.97 -22.56 -9.74
N ALA A 345 14.12 -23.38 -10.37
CA ALA A 345 14.18 -23.62 -11.80
C ALA A 345 13.84 -22.35 -12.59
N GLN A 346 12.84 -21.57 -12.16
CA GLN A 346 12.49 -20.29 -12.77
C GLN A 346 13.62 -19.27 -12.64
N THR A 347 14.22 -19.11 -11.46
CA THR A 347 15.36 -18.21 -11.24
C THR A 347 16.55 -18.62 -12.10
N ARG A 348 16.86 -19.93 -12.21
CA ARG A 348 17.90 -20.44 -13.11
C ARG A 348 17.62 -20.11 -14.59
N ARG A 349 16.37 -20.24 -15.04
CA ARG A 349 15.96 -19.88 -16.41
C ARG A 349 16.14 -18.38 -16.66
N ILE A 350 15.66 -17.53 -15.76
CA ILE A 350 15.78 -16.07 -15.90
C ILE A 350 17.25 -15.65 -15.92
N GLN A 351 18.07 -16.20 -15.00
CA GLN A 351 19.52 -15.93 -14.99
C GLN A 351 20.17 -16.33 -16.32
N SER A 352 19.86 -17.51 -16.86
CA SER A 352 20.42 -17.96 -18.14
C SER A 352 20.02 -17.08 -19.32
N GLN A 353 18.81 -16.51 -19.30
CA GLN A 353 18.34 -15.59 -20.34
C GLN A 353 19.08 -14.25 -20.29
N HIS A 354 19.28 -13.69 -19.10
CA HIS A 354 20.06 -12.45 -18.93
C HIS A 354 21.54 -12.64 -19.31
N ASP A 355 22.15 -13.77 -18.91
CA ASP A 355 23.53 -14.09 -19.26
C ASP A 355 23.71 -14.18 -20.79
N ALA A 356 22.71 -14.73 -21.50
CA ALA A 356 22.71 -14.82 -22.96
C ALA A 356 22.50 -13.45 -23.65
N ALA A 357 21.75 -12.53 -23.03
CA ALA A 357 21.54 -11.18 -23.54
C ALA A 357 22.75 -10.25 -23.32
N GLY A 358 23.78 -10.70 -22.59
CA GLY A 358 24.95 -9.88 -22.23
C GLY A 358 24.63 -8.79 -21.20
N GLU A 359 23.41 -8.76 -20.67
CA GLU A 359 23.01 -7.87 -19.59
C GLU A 359 23.51 -8.46 -18.27
N LYS A 360 24.58 -7.87 -17.71
CA LYS A 360 25.00 -8.13 -16.33
C LYS A 360 24.03 -7.46 -15.35
N ASN A 361 22.75 -7.80 -15.42
CA ASN A 361 21.78 -7.41 -14.40
C ASN A 361 21.89 -8.39 -13.24
N TYR A 362 22.21 -7.84 -12.07
CA TYR A 362 22.34 -8.60 -10.83
C TYR A 362 20.98 -9.16 -10.47
N ASN A 363 20.83 -10.49 -10.61
CA ASN A 363 19.82 -11.36 -10.02
C ASN A 363 18.62 -10.62 -9.39
N VAL A 364 17.79 -10.04 -10.26
CA VAL A 364 16.69 -9.12 -9.92
C VAL A 364 15.64 -9.79 -9.01
N GLN A 365 15.64 -11.12 -8.95
CA GLN A 365 14.68 -11.93 -8.20
C GLN A 365 15.02 -12.19 -6.73
N MET A 366 16.20 -11.80 -6.24
CA MET A 366 16.67 -12.16 -4.89
C MET A 366 17.24 -10.96 -4.11
N GLY A 367 16.81 -9.75 -4.46
CA GLY A 367 17.20 -8.53 -3.76
C GLY A 367 16.37 -8.29 -2.50
N TYR A 368 16.90 -7.47 -1.60
CA TYR A 368 16.13 -6.90 -0.50
C TYR A 368 15.94 -5.40 -0.75
N ALA A 369 14.76 -4.90 -0.43
CA ALA A 369 14.47 -3.46 -0.48
C ALA A 369 15.16 -2.69 0.65
N PHE A 370 15.48 -3.36 1.76
CA PHE A 370 16.36 -2.86 2.82
C PHE A 370 17.45 -3.88 3.13
N PRO A 371 18.61 -3.50 3.67
CA PRO A 371 19.69 -4.45 3.88
C PRO A 371 19.27 -5.63 4.79
N ASP A 372 19.78 -6.82 4.49
CA ASP A 372 19.59 -8.01 5.33
C ASP A 372 20.09 -7.70 6.76
N PRO A 373 19.26 -7.84 7.80
CA PRO A 373 19.65 -7.62 9.20
C PRO A 373 20.92 -8.40 9.62
N GLY A 374 21.17 -9.55 9.00
CA GLY A 374 22.38 -10.34 9.20
C GLY A 374 23.67 -9.59 8.84
N LEU A 375 23.61 -8.62 7.92
CA LEU A 375 24.77 -7.79 7.57
C LEU A 375 25.27 -6.98 8.77
N PHE A 376 24.37 -6.54 9.66
CA PHE A 376 24.71 -5.78 10.86
C PHE A 376 25.15 -6.72 11.99
N VAL A 377 24.42 -7.82 12.19
CA VAL A 377 24.63 -8.72 13.32
C VAL A 377 25.93 -9.53 13.20
N TYR A 378 26.31 -9.95 11.99
CA TYR A 378 27.49 -10.81 11.77
C TYR A 378 28.71 -10.10 11.19
N ALA A 379 28.65 -8.79 10.95
CA ALA A 379 29.82 -8.01 10.55
C ALA A 379 30.92 -8.02 11.64
N SER A 380 32.16 -7.74 11.25
CA SER A 380 33.24 -7.53 12.24
C SER A 380 32.95 -6.30 13.10
N ALA A 381 33.48 -6.23 14.33
CA ALA A 381 33.18 -5.13 15.25
C ALA A 381 33.39 -3.73 14.63
N THR A 382 34.47 -3.54 13.86
CA THR A 382 34.74 -2.29 13.13
C THR A 382 33.71 -2.04 12.04
N GLN A 383 33.31 -3.07 11.28
CA GLN A 383 32.30 -2.93 10.23
C GLN A 383 30.90 -2.67 10.79
N LYS A 384 30.55 -3.22 11.96
CA LYS A 384 29.23 -3.01 12.57
C LYS A 384 28.97 -1.54 12.83
N SER A 385 29.92 -0.84 13.46
CA SER A 385 29.77 0.59 13.75
C SER A 385 29.59 1.41 12.48
N ILE A 386 30.40 1.11 11.44
CA ILE A 386 30.27 1.75 10.12
C ILE A 386 28.88 1.49 9.53
N TYR A 387 28.41 0.24 9.53
CA TYR A 387 27.12 -0.12 8.96
C TYR A 387 25.96 0.55 9.68
N PHE A 388 25.96 0.56 11.01
CA PHE A 388 24.91 1.21 11.79
C PHE A 388 24.85 2.72 11.56
N HIS A 389 25.98 3.42 11.63
CA HIS A 389 26.01 4.84 11.33
C HIS A 389 25.63 5.14 9.88
N GLN A 390 26.03 4.30 8.93
CA GLN A 390 25.67 4.48 7.53
C GLN A 390 24.18 4.24 7.27
N TRP A 391 23.59 3.27 7.97
CA TRP A 391 22.17 2.99 7.94
C TRP A 391 21.37 4.13 8.57
N GLU A 392 21.70 4.56 9.78
CA GLU A 392 21.08 5.71 10.45
C GLU A 392 21.09 6.96 9.57
N HIS A 393 22.18 7.16 8.82
CA HIS A 393 22.34 8.27 7.89
C HIS A 393 21.41 8.21 6.66
N PHE A 394 21.10 7.01 6.13
CA PHE A 394 20.30 6.87 4.89
C PHE A 394 18.91 6.27 5.07
N GLN A 395 18.63 5.66 6.21
CA GLN A 395 17.42 4.89 6.49
C GLN A 395 16.16 5.66 6.11
N ASP A 396 16.11 6.88 6.59
CA ASP A 396 15.09 7.87 6.40
C ASP A 396 14.78 8.11 4.90
N ALA A 397 15.82 8.41 4.13
CA ALA A 397 15.71 8.58 2.68
C ALA A 397 15.31 7.26 1.97
N LEU A 398 15.82 6.11 2.41
CA LEU A 398 15.46 4.80 1.83
C LEU A 398 14.00 4.42 2.12
N ILE A 399 13.52 4.66 3.33
CA ILE A 399 12.11 4.45 3.71
C ILE A 399 11.22 5.31 2.83
N TYR A 400 11.58 6.59 2.66
CA TYR A 400 10.86 7.48 1.75
C TYR A 400 10.89 6.97 0.30
N CYS A 401 12.05 6.54 -0.20
CA CYS A 401 12.17 5.97 -1.54
C CYS A 401 11.25 4.75 -1.71
N VAL A 402 11.18 3.83 -0.75
CA VAL A 402 10.32 2.66 -0.90
C VAL A 402 8.84 2.99 -0.69
N ALA A 403 8.54 4.02 0.11
CA ALA A 403 7.18 4.51 0.35
C ALA A 403 6.62 5.36 -0.80
N SER A 404 7.48 6.06 -1.54
CA SER A 404 7.06 6.98 -2.59
C SER A 404 6.51 6.25 -3.82
N SER A 405 5.32 6.65 -4.27
CA SER A 405 4.69 6.15 -5.49
C SER A 405 5.41 6.53 -6.78
N THR A 406 6.31 7.52 -6.72
CA THR A 406 7.11 7.98 -7.88
C THR A 406 8.50 7.35 -7.90
N SER A 407 8.81 6.50 -6.94
CA SER A 407 10.12 5.89 -6.81
C SER A 407 10.28 4.69 -7.74
N ASN A 408 11.45 4.60 -8.36
CA ASN A 408 11.89 3.43 -9.11
C ASN A 408 12.79 2.51 -8.26
N ALA A 409 12.76 2.64 -6.93
CA ALA A 409 13.60 1.84 -6.05
C ALA A 409 13.31 0.35 -6.24
N MET A 410 14.34 -0.39 -6.65
CA MET A 410 14.30 -1.84 -6.85
C MET A 410 15.06 -2.57 -5.74
N PRO A 411 14.66 -3.79 -5.36
CA PRO A 411 15.40 -4.61 -4.42
C PRO A 411 16.83 -4.87 -4.93
N VAL A 412 17.84 -4.71 -4.06
CA VAL A 412 19.24 -4.94 -4.41
C VAL A 412 19.81 -6.13 -3.64
N CYS A 413 20.80 -6.80 -4.23
CA CYS A 413 21.36 -8.02 -3.62
C CYS A 413 22.22 -7.70 -2.38
N PRO A 414 22.44 -8.67 -1.46
CA PRO A 414 23.23 -8.45 -0.24
C PRO A 414 24.67 -7.97 -0.45
N GLN A 415 25.25 -8.24 -1.63
CA GLN A 415 26.59 -7.73 -1.97
C GLN A 415 26.56 -6.21 -2.22
N VAL A 416 25.57 -5.72 -2.96
CA VAL A 416 25.38 -4.28 -3.19
C VAL A 416 25.13 -3.59 -1.86
N TRP A 417 24.26 -4.14 -1.00
CA TRP A 417 24.04 -3.60 0.34
C TRP A 417 25.33 -3.51 1.17
N ARG A 418 26.20 -4.52 1.15
CA ARG A 418 27.50 -4.46 1.84
C ARG A 418 28.39 -3.34 1.32
N GLU A 419 28.40 -3.10 0.01
CA GLU A 419 29.18 -2.04 -0.60
C GLU A 419 28.61 -0.65 -0.26
N LEU A 420 27.28 -0.52 -0.23
CA LEU A 420 26.58 0.70 0.19
C LEU A 420 26.86 1.04 1.67
N LEU A 421 26.71 0.06 2.56
CA LEU A 421 26.93 0.23 3.99
C LEU A 421 28.41 0.42 4.36
N ALA A 422 29.33 -0.06 3.53
CA ALA A 422 30.78 0.11 3.72
C ALA A 422 31.32 1.40 3.07
N MET A 423 30.48 2.19 2.40
CA MET A 423 30.94 3.34 1.65
C MET A 423 31.55 4.39 2.60
N PRO A 424 32.76 4.89 2.33
CA PRO A 424 33.35 5.91 3.18
C PRO A 424 32.60 7.23 3.02
N PHE A 425 32.30 7.88 4.13
CA PHE A 425 31.60 9.17 4.18
C PHE A 425 32.38 10.34 3.57
N LYS A 426 33.71 10.23 3.38
CA LYS A 426 34.55 11.33 2.91
C LYS A 426 34.73 11.36 1.39
N LYS A 427 34.31 12.48 0.77
CA LYS A 427 34.71 12.93 -0.57
C LYS A 427 36.22 13.13 -0.64
N GLU A 428 36.98 12.14 -1.07
CA GLU A 428 38.31 12.42 -1.64
C GLU A 428 38.42 11.74 -2.99
N HIS A 429 37.96 12.45 -4.04
CA HIS A 429 38.30 12.32 -5.47
C HIS A 429 38.49 10.92 -6.11
N THR A 430 38.14 9.84 -5.43
CA THR A 430 38.18 8.50 -5.98
C THR A 430 36.97 8.29 -6.86
N LYS A 431 37.22 7.73 -8.04
CA LYS A 431 36.23 7.35 -9.06
C LYS A 431 34.97 6.81 -8.38
N THR A 432 33.81 7.36 -8.74
CA THR A 432 32.50 6.86 -8.33
C THR A 432 32.49 5.34 -8.49
N THR A 433 32.31 4.64 -7.37
CA THR A 433 32.21 3.18 -7.40
C THR A 433 30.85 2.81 -7.99
N LYS A 434 30.77 1.65 -8.65
CA LYS A 434 29.51 1.13 -9.20
C LYS A 434 28.39 1.10 -8.14
N ALA A 435 28.73 0.84 -6.88
CA ALA A 435 27.79 0.88 -5.76
C ALA A 435 27.21 2.28 -5.51
N HIS A 436 28.00 3.34 -5.68
CA HIS A 436 27.51 4.72 -5.54
C HIS A 436 26.52 5.07 -6.65
N ASP A 437 26.78 4.64 -7.88
CA ASP A 437 25.85 4.84 -8.99
C ASP A 437 24.56 4.04 -8.77
N THR A 438 24.66 2.80 -8.24
CA THR A 438 23.49 2.01 -7.82
C THR A 438 22.72 2.67 -6.67
N MET A 439 23.42 3.30 -5.71
CA MET A 439 22.79 4.08 -4.64
C MET A 439 21.99 5.25 -5.20
N LEU A 440 22.60 6.03 -6.09
CA LEU A 440 21.97 7.18 -6.72
C LEU A 440 20.76 6.77 -7.56
N ASP A 441 20.86 5.65 -8.28
CA ASP A 441 19.76 5.08 -9.05
C ASP A 441 18.61 4.62 -8.15
N MET A 442 18.93 3.90 -7.06
CA MET A 442 17.95 3.40 -6.09
C MET A 442 17.28 4.53 -5.29
N MET A 443 18.05 5.56 -4.90
CA MET A 443 17.53 6.69 -4.13
C MET A 443 16.90 7.77 -5.04
N GLY A 444 17.17 7.73 -6.35
CA GLY A 444 16.53 8.54 -7.37
C GLY A 444 16.36 10.01 -6.99
N THR A 445 15.11 10.49 -7.06
CA THR A 445 14.68 11.86 -6.76
C THR A 445 14.77 12.24 -5.27
N ALA A 446 14.83 11.28 -4.34
CA ALA A 446 14.87 11.59 -2.90
C ALA A 446 16.16 12.34 -2.50
N LEU A 447 17.28 12.01 -3.16
CA LEU A 447 18.54 12.73 -3.00
C LEU A 447 18.56 14.09 -3.70
N GLN A 448 17.63 14.36 -4.62
CA GLN A 448 17.48 15.69 -5.23
C GLN A 448 16.64 16.62 -4.34
N ILE A 449 15.70 16.05 -3.58
CA ILE A 449 14.83 16.78 -2.63
C ILE A 449 15.60 17.11 -1.35
N SER A 450 16.44 16.18 -0.89
CA SER A 450 17.30 16.37 0.26
C SER A 450 18.51 17.21 -0.18
N GLY A 451 18.62 18.46 0.29
CA GLY A 451 19.66 19.41 -0.14
C GLY A 451 21.12 18.92 0.00
N PRO A 452 22.12 19.74 -0.38
CA PRO A 452 23.53 19.34 -0.46
C PRO A 452 24.18 18.86 0.85
N ASP A 453 23.51 18.97 2.00
CA ASP A 453 23.99 18.61 3.33
C ASP A 453 23.92 17.11 3.67
N VAL A 454 23.39 16.28 2.75
CA VAL A 454 23.33 14.81 2.86
C VAL A 454 24.71 14.12 2.88
N ARG A 455 25.82 14.87 2.75
CA ARG A 455 27.14 14.27 2.47
C ARG A 455 28.08 14.12 3.67
N ASN A 456 27.77 14.66 4.85
CA ASN A 456 28.67 14.59 5.99
C ASN A 456 27.93 14.18 7.27
N PRO A 457 28.07 12.93 7.74
CA PRO A 457 27.66 12.57 9.09
C PRO A 457 28.58 13.25 10.11
N THR A 458 28.01 13.51 11.27
CA THR A 458 28.65 14.26 12.36
C THR A 458 29.47 13.36 13.31
N ALA A 459 29.44 12.04 13.16
CA ALA A 459 29.96 11.11 14.16
C ALA A 459 31.42 10.66 13.92
N HIS A 460 32.21 10.69 15.00
CA HIS A 460 33.53 10.08 15.06
C HIS A 460 33.41 8.54 15.07
N THR A 461 33.89 7.87 14.03
CA THR A 461 33.77 6.42 13.78
C THR A 461 34.50 5.50 14.77
N ASP A 462 35.20 6.06 15.75
CA ASP A 462 36.06 5.30 16.65
C ASP A 462 35.34 4.79 17.91
N GLN A 463 34.11 5.28 18.18
CA GLN A 463 33.30 4.79 19.29
C GLN A 463 32.47 3.56 18.88
N PRO A 464 32.30 2.57 19.78
CA PRO A 464 31.36 1.48 19.56
C PRO A 464 29.92 2.04 19.50
N PHE A 465 29.12 1.49 18.58
CA PHE A 465 27.72 1.87 18.44
C PHE A 465 26.91 1.40 19.67
N ASP A 466 25.92 2.20 20.09
CA ASP A 466 25.09 1.87 21.24
C ASP A 466 24.32 0.55 21.02
N ASP A 467 24.45 -0.39 21.97
CA ASP A 467 23.89 -1.73 21.84
C ASP A 467 22.35 -1.73 21.80
N ASN A 468 21.69 -0.88 22.60
CA ASN A 468 20.23 -0.81 22.63
C ASN A 468 19.68 -0.21 21.33
N TRP A 469 20.31 0.86 20.86
CA TRP A 469 19.94 1.51 19.61
C TRP A 469 20.22 0.62 18.41
N GLY A 470 21.38 -0.05 18.38
CA GLY A 470 21.68 -1.02 17.33
C GLY A 470 20.67 -2.18 17.31
N CYS A 471 20.25 -2.68 18.48
CA CYS A 471 19.18 -3.68 18.56
C CYS A 471 17.84 -3.17 18.01
N TYR A 472 17.49 -1.90 18.28
CA TYR A 472 16.28 -1.27 17.73
C TYR A 472 16.36 -1.16 16.20
N LEU A 473 17.49 -0.71 15.64
CA LEU A 473 17.67 -0.58 14.20
C LEU A 473 17.59 -1.93 13.49
N VAL A 474 18.17 -3.00 14.07
CA VAL A 474 18.04 -4.36 13.53
C VAL A 474 16.59 -4.85 13.58
N TRP A 475 15.87 -4.60 14.69
CA TRP A 475 14.44 -4.92 14.79
C TRP A 475 13.62 -4.21 13.70
N GLU A 476 13.88 -2.92 13.49
CA GLU A 476 13.19 -2.12 12.49
C GLU A 476 13.48 -2.62 11.07
N LEU A 477 14.73 -2.94 10.75
CA LEU A 477 15.10 -3.55 9.47
C LEU A 477 14.37 -4.87 9.21
N CYS A 478 14.28 -5.74 10.22
CA CYS A 478 13.50 -6.96 10.10
C CYS A 478 12.01 -6.66 9.82
N LYS A 479 11.42 -5.73 10.57
CA LYS A 479 10.01 -5.32 10.42
C LYS A 479 9.75 -4.73 9.04
N LEU A 480 10.63 -3.86 8.54
CA LEU A 480 10.54 -3.23 7.24
C LEU A 480 10.61 -4.25 6.11
N ASN A 481 11.63 -5.12 6.11
CA ASN A 481 11.74 -6.19 5.12
C ASN A 481 10.53 -7.11 5.16
N PHE A 482 10.11 -7.55 6.36
CA PHE A 482 8.94 -8.40 6.53
C PHE A 482 7.67 -7.77 5.93
N ARG A 483 7.42 -6.48 6.18
CA ARG A 483 6.25 -5.78 5.63
C ARG A 483 6.25 -5.76 4.10
N LEU A 484 7.40 -5.53 3.48
CA LEU A 484 7.52 -5.48 2.03
C LEU A 484 7.38 -6.86 1.39
N GLU A 485 8.01 -7.88 1.99
CA GLU A 485 7.91 -9.25 1.54
C GLU A 485 6.47 -9.77 1.71
N LEU A 486 5.81 -9.42 2.81
CA LEU A 486 4.39 -9.71 3.01
C LEU A 486 3.51 -9.04 1.96
N LEU A 487 3.74 -7.78 1.64
CA LEU A 487 3.02 -7.05 0.60
C LEU A 487 3.25 -7.68 -0.78
N ALA A 488 4.48 -8.12 -1.05
CA ALA A 488 4.82 -8.83 -2.28
C ALA A 488 4.12 -10.18 -2.37
N LEU A 489 4.06 -10.91 -1.26
CA LEU A 489 3.31 -12.16 -1.17
C LEU A 489 1.84 -11.91 -1.44
N ASP A 490 1.22 -10.94 -0.76
CA ASP A 490 -0.18 -10.58 -0.96
C ASP A 490 -0.49 -10.22 -2.43
N THR A 491 0.41 -9.47 -3.07
CA THR A 491 0.31 -9.10 -4.49
C THR A 491 0.43 -10.33 -5.41
N HIS A 492 1.37 -11.23 -5.11
CA HIS A 492 1.58 -12.45 -5.90
C HIS A 492 0.36 -13.37 -5.80
N LEU A 493 -0.11 -13.60 -4.57
CA LEU A 493 -1.31 -14.38 -4.28
C LEU A 493 -2.54 -13.79 -4.97
N THR A 494 -2.70 -12.45 -4.98
CA THR A 494 -3.83 -11.81 -5.67
C THR A 494 -3.77 -11.85 -7.19
N ARG A 495 -2.59 -11.70 -7.78
CA ARG A 495 -2.44 -11.82 -9.24
C ARG A 495 -2.74 -13.24 -9.72
N SER A 496 -2.45 -14.24 -8.89
CA SER A 496 -2.77 -15.65 -9.18
C SER A 496 -4.27 -15.97 -9.07
N LEU A 497 -5.11 -15.09 -8.52
CA LEU A 497 -6.57 -15.30 -8.42
C LEU A 497 -7.31 -15.29 -9.76
N VAL A 498 -6.60 -15.02 -10.86
CA VAL A 498 -7.12 -15.24 -12.23
C VAL A 498 -7.13 -16.74 -12.60
N SER A 499 -6.60 -17.64 -11.75
CA SER A 499 -6.76 -19.10 -11.91
C SER A 499 -7.68 -19.73 -10.84
N ASP A 500 -8.61 -20.56 -11.30
CA ASP A 500 -9.85 -21.07 -10.68
C ASP A 500 -9.73 -22.00 -9.43
N THR A 501 -8.66 -21.94 -8.64
CA THR A 501 -8.57 -22.85 -7.46
C THR A 501 -9.20 -22.24 -6.21
N ALA A 502 -10.48 -22.56 -5.97
CA ALA A 502 -11.26 -22.10 -4.80
C ALA A 502 -10.57 -22.33 -3.43
N ASP A 503 -9.78 -23.40 -3.30
CA ASP A 503 -9.02 -23.72 -2.07
C ASP A 503 -7.88 -22.69 -1.81
N PHE A 504 -7.23 -22.22 -2.87
CA PHE A 504 -6.20 -21.18 -2.78
C PHE A 504 -6.81 -19.82 -2.44
N GLN A 505 -7.97 -19.50 -3.01
CA GLN A 505 -8.73 -18.28 -2.71
C GLN A 505 -9.13 -18.22 -1.23
N LEU A 506 -9.61 -19.34 -0.67
CA LEU A 506 -9.99 -19.45 0.74
C LEU A 506 -8.78 -19.29 1.68
N LYS A 507 -7.64 -19.90 1.34
CA LYS A 507 -6.38 -19.75 2.11
C LYS A 507 -5.87 -18.31 2.09
N CYS A 508 -5.92 -17.63 0.93
CA CYS A 508 -5.52 -16.24 0.80
C CYS A 508 -6.44 -15.27 1.56
N GLN A 509 -7.76 -15.49 1.50
CA GLN A 509 -8.73 -14.71 2.28
C GLN A 509 -8.55 -14.91 3.79
N THR A 510 -8.33 -16.16 4.22
CA THR A 510 -8.05 -16.49 5.62
C THR A 510 -6.76 -15.84 6.08
N PHE A 511 -5.71 -15.90 5.27
CA PHE A 511 -4.43 -15.26 5.57
C PHE A 511 -4.56 -13.74 5.67
N ARG A 512 -5.24 -13.09 4.73
CA ARG A 512 -5.55 -11.64 4.79
C ARG A 512 -6.31 -11.27 6.04
N LYS A 513 -7.30 -12.08 6.42
CA LYS A 513 -8.07 -11.87 7.65
C LYS A 513 -7.17 -11.95 8.88
N ILE A 514 -6.31 -12.96 8.95
CA ILE A 514 -5.33 -13.12 10.05
C ILE A 514 -4.37 -11.92 10.10
N MET A 515 -3.85 -11.47 8.95
CA MET A 515 -2.91 -10.34 8.91
C MET A 515 -3.57 -8.99 9.23
N LEU A 516 -4.84 -8.80 8.86
CA LEU A 516 -5.62 -7.61 9.23
C LEU A 516 -5.96 -7.59 10.73
N GLU A 517 -6.02 -8.75 11.37
CA GLU A 517 -6.21 -8.90 12.82
C GLU A 517 -4.87 -8.84 13.59
N TRP A 518 -3.72 -8.81 12.90
CA TRP A 518 -2.35 -8.81 13.46
C TRP A 518 -1.84 -7.39 13.83
N GLU A 519 -2.70 -6.44 14.21
CA GLU A 519 -2.19 -5.18 14.77
C GLU A 519 -1.54 -5.44 16.14
N VAL A 520 -0.21 -5.52 16.16
CA VAL A 520 0.56 -5.78 17.38
C VAL A 520 0.51 -4.55 18.29
N LEU A 521 -0.36 -4.61 19.29
CA LEU A 521 0.11 -4.73 20.66
C LEU A 521 -0.25 -6.14 21.13
N LEU A 522 0.75 -7.04 21.22
CA LEU A 522 0.65 -8.20 22.12
C LEU A 522 0.80 -7.71 23.57
N VAL A 523 -0.14 -6.85 23.95
CA VAL A 523 -0.52 -6.53 25.31
C VAL A 523 -2.04 -6.79 25.34
N PHE A 524 -2.37 -8.01 25.78
CA PHE A 524 -3.63 -8.43 26.41
C PHE A 524 -4.95 -8.62 25.64
N GLU A 525 -5.18 -8.17 24.40
CA GLU A 525 -6.57 -8.12 23.89
C GLU A 525 -6.89 -8.74 22.51
N VAL A 526 -6.26 -9.85 22.12
CA VAL A 526 -6.84 -10.73 21.07
C VAL A 526 -7.66 -11.85 21.71
N LYS A 527 -8.76 -11.49 22.38
CA LYS A 527 -9.80 -12.44 22.84
C LYS A 527 -10.89 -12.49 21.79
N GLY A 528 -10.90 -13.53 20.96
CA GLY A 528 -12.07 -13.79 20.11
C GLY A 528 -11.89 -14.79 18.98
N LEU A 529 -10.72 -14.84 18.34
CA LEU A 529 -10.43 -15.86 17.31
C LEU A 529 -9.66 -17.07 17.86
N LEU A 530 -8.95 -16.87 18.96
CA LEU A 530 -8.22 -17.86 19.75
C LEU A 530 -8.71 -17.70 21.19
N ASP A 531 -9.67 -18.51 21.60
CA ASP A 531 -10.17 -18.49 22.98
C ASP A 531 -9.03 -18.94 23.92
N PRO A 532 -8.56 -18.11 24.88
CA PRO A 532 -7.44 -18.43 25.75
C PRO A 532 -7.84 -19.39 26.89
N SER A 533 -8.83 -20.26 26.67
CA SER A 533 -9.25 -21.27 27.65
C SER A 533 -8.22 -22.40 27.84
N GLY A 534 -7.00 -22.26 27.30
CA GLY A 534 -5.88 -23.16 27.55
C GLY A 534 -5.96 -24.49 26.80
N ASP A 535 -6.84 -24.57 25.80
CA ASP A 535 -6.99 -25.78 24.99
C ASP A 535 -5.78 -25.94 24.04
N GLU A 536 -5.08 -27.07 24.15
CA GLU A 536 -3.96 -27.47 23.28
C GLU A 536 -4.32 -27.33 21.78
N THR A 537 -5.62 -27.42 21.47
CA THR A 537 -6.18 -27.25 20.13
C THR A 537 -5.88 -25.87 19.53
N SER A 538 -6.00 -24.78 20.31
CA SER A 538 -5.72 -23.41 19.82
C SER A 538 -4.24 -23.22 19.48
N LEU A 539 -3.35 -23.72 20.35
CA LEU A 539 -1.90 -23.71 20.12
C LEU A 539 -1.50 -24.57 18.92
N GLY A 540 -2.22 -25.68 18.69
CA GLY A 540 -2.05 -26.54 17.52
C GLY A 540 -2.40 -25.82 16.21
N VAL A 541 -3.52 -25.08 16.19
CA VAL A 541 -3.93 -24.27 15.03
C VAL A 541 -2.93 -23.15 14.76
N GLU A 542 -2.49 -22.42 15.78
CA GLU A 542 -1.48 -21.36 15.63
C GLU A 542 -0.17 -21.91 15.05
N LYS A 543 0.35 -23.02 15.60
CA LYS A 543 1.56 -23.67 15.08
C LYS A 543 1.40 -24.14 13.63
N ALA A 544 0.22 -24.67 13.27
CA ALA A 544 -0.07 -25.09 11.91
C ALA A 544 -0.13 -23.90 10.95
N LEU A 545 -0.72 -22.78 11.36
CA LEU A 545 -0.77 -21.54 10.59
C LEU A 545 0.62 -20.93 10.39
N VAL A 546 1.42 -20.81 11.45
CA VAL A 546 2.80 -20.32 11.36
C VAL A 546 3.62 -21.23 10.44
N LYS A 547 3.47 -22.56 10.55
CA LYS A 547 4.13 -23.51 9.64
C LYS A 547 3.73 -23.31 8.19
N HIS A 548 2.45 -23.20 7.91
CA HIS A 548 1.96 -22.95 6.56
C HIS A 548 2.50 -21.63 6.01
N TYR A 549 2.41 -20.56 6.79
CA TYR A 549 2.88 -19.23 6.40
C TYR A 549 4.37 -19.21 6.09
N VAL A 550 5.20 -19.70 7.03
CA VAL A 550 6.65 -19.72 6.88
C VAL A 550 7.07 -20.56 5.66
N GLN A 551 6.38 -21.68 5.40
CA GLN A 551 6.62 -22.49 4.19
C GLN A 551 6.24 -21.73 2.92
N THR A 552 5.04 -21.14 2.85
CA THR A 552 4.59 -20.37 1.67
C THR A 552 5.48 -19.15 1.41
N PHE A 553 5.92 -18.48 2.46
CA PHE A 553 6.88 -17.39 2.39
C PHE A 553 8.21 -17.88 1.81
N PHE A 554 8.74 -19.00 2.33
CA PHE A 554 9.95 -19.60 1.81
C PHE A 554 9.80 -20.03 0.35
N ASP A 555 8.70 -20.69 -0.02
CA ASP A 555 8.43 -21.10 -1.40
C ASP A 555 8.45 -19.90 -2.36
N SER A 556 7.96 -18.73 -1.90
CA SER A 556 7.89 -17.51 -2.70
C SER A 556 9.23 -16.76 -2.80
N PHE A 557 9.97 -16.61 -1.69
CA PHE A 557 11.15 -15.73 -1.62
C PHE A 557 12.49 -16.48 -1.53
N GLY A 558 12.48 -17.80 -1.33
CA GLY A 558 13.70 -18.60 -1.14
C GLY A 558 14.41 -18.33 0.18
N GLN A 559 13.76 -17.66 1.13
CA GLN A 559 14.29 -17.35 2.44
C GLN A 559 13.19 -17.34 3.50
N PRO A 560 13.51 -17.64 4.77
CA PRO A 560 12.53 -17.58 5.83
C PRO A 560 12.20 -16.12 6.18
N PRO A 561 10.98 -15.85 6.65
CA PRO A 561 10.63 -14.54 7.18
C PRO A 561 11.39 -14.28 8.49
N VAL A 562 11.85 -13.03 8.68
CA VAL A 562 12.54 -12.61 9.90
C VAL A 562 11.64 -11.66 10.68
N LEU A 563 10.98 -12.19 11.72
CA LEU A 563 10.06 -11.42 12.58
C LEU A 563 10.56 -11.39 14.02
N PRO A 564 11.13 -10.26 14.47
CA PRO A 564 11.57 -10.11 15.84
C PRO A 564 10.51 -9.54 16.76
N CYS A 565 10.61 -9.89 18.05
CA CYS A 565 9.91 -9.21 19.12
C CYS A 565 10.41 -7.77 19.25
N ILE A 566 9.51 -6.85 19.59
CA ILE A 566 9.90 -5.46 19.93
C ILE A 566 10.91 -5.53 21.08
N PRO A 567 12.07 -4.87 20.97
CA PRO A 567 12.96 -4.72 22.11
C PRO A 567 12.16 -4.04 23.21
N HIS A 568 11.87 -4.74 24.31
CA HIS A 568 11.25 -4.10 25.46
C HIS A 568 12.20 -2.97 25.87
N GLN A 569 11.76 -1.71 25.75
CA GLN A 569 12.42 -0.61 26.46
C GLN A 569 12.38 -1.03 27.93
N ASN A 570 13.55 -1.39 28.48
CA ASN A 570 13.68 -2.00 29.79
C ASN A 570 12.78 -1.29 30.81
N ALA A 571 11.68 -1.93 31.22
CA ALA A 571 11.22 -1.76 32.57
C ALA A 571 12.41 -2.19 33.44
N PRO A 572 12.85 -1.38 34.41
CA PRO A 572 14.07 -1.67 35.15
C PRO A 572 13.92 -3.03 35.82
N ILE A 573 14.73 -3.99 35.35
CA ILE A 573 14.94 -5.27 36.00
C ILE A 573 15.74 -4.97 37.26
N ASN A 574 15.06 -4.51 38.30
CA ASN A 574 15.57 -4.48 39.65
C ASN A 574 14.57 -5.20 40.54
N GLN A 575 15.08 -6.15 41.32
CA GLN A 575 14.43 -6.90 42.40
C GLN A 575 13.69 -8.19 42.03
N LEU A 576 14.45 -9.22 41.67
CA LEU A 576 14.13 -10.58 42.10
C LEU A 576 15.38 -11.45 42.27
N GLU A 577 16.41 -10.87 42.91
CA GLU A 577 17.49 -11.61 43.55
C GLU A 577 17.68 -11.00 44.94
N GLY A 578 17.19 -11.70 45.96
CA GLY A 578 17.30 -11.25 47.35
C GLY A 578 16.18 -11.72 48.25
N LEU A 579 16.04 -13.04 48.44
CA LEU A 579 15.40 -13.63 49.62
C LEU A 579 15.84 -15.10 49.75
N GLU A 580 17.10 -15.29 50.12
CA GLU A 580 17.49 -16.40 50.99
C GLU A 580 17.78 -15.84 52.39
N THR A 581 17.28 -16.56 53.40
CA THR A 581 17.74 -16.62 54.80
C THR A 581 17.63 -15.36 55.69
N GLU A 582 16.62 -15.34 56.57
CA GLU A 582 16.73 -15.25 58.06
C GLU A 582 15.41 -14.75 58.71
N LYS A 583 14.57 -15.68 59.17
CA LYS A 583 14.17 -15.87 60.58
C LYS A 583 13.20 -17.03 60.73
#